data_AF-A0A4U0ZRY3-F1
#
_entry.id   AF-A0A4U0ZRY3-F1
#
_cell.length_a   1.000
_cell.length_b   1.000
_cell.length_c   1.000
_cell.angle_alpha   90.00
_cell.angle_beta   90.00
_cell.angle_gamma   90.00
#
_symmetry.space_group_name_H-M   'P 1'
#
loop_
_entity.id
_entity.type
_entity.pdbx_description
1 polymer ?
#
loop_
_entity_poly.entity_id
_entity_poly.type
_entity_poly.pdbx_seq_one_letter_code
_entity_poly.pdbx_strand_id
1 'polypeptide(L)'
;MVPQPEPTLLLDGSKLLYNFSVTDTQNHQQRGFTLIELALVITIMGLLLSFGLVAWMSMKTSQQISAVKTTLTSVSDCLSNYVIHSGTIPPQAYFTRHCAVLDPWGNSIIYYNTGDNQEVSAVTTKTLRDETGDHPDTAWILASGGPDGTITISSTTTLWDCSGGDDLCRATSKSILIYEINK
;
A
#
# COMPACT_ATOMS: atom_id res chain seq x y z
N MET A 1 50.63 -0.96 84.62
CA MET A 1 50.97 0.47 84.51
C MET A 1 50.07 1.05 83.44
N VAL A 2 49.15 1.94 83.82
CA VAL A 2 48.10 2.48 82.96
C VAL A 2 48.73 3.24 81.77
N PRO A 3 48.23 3.06 80.54
CA PRO A 3 48.83 3.59 79.32
C PRO A 3 48.80 5.13 79.28
N GLN A 4 49.90 5.66 78.76
CA GLN A 4 50.22 7.07 78.55
C GLN A 4 49.44 7.65 77.35
N PRO A 5 49.26 8.99 77.31
CA PRO A 5 48.14 9.65 76.66
C PRO A 5 48.28 9.75 75.15
N GLU A 6 47.17 9.64 74.44
CA GLU A 6 47.13 9.95 73.01
C GLU A 6 47.04 11.47 72.79
N PRO A 7 47.86 12.04 71.88
CA PRO A 7 47.93 13.47 71.63
C PRO A 7 46.71 13.97 70.85
N THR A 8 45.98 14.90 71.46
CA THR A 8 44.95 15.71 70.81
C THR A 8 45.61 16.66 69.81
N LEU A 9 45.44 16.42 68.51
CA LEU A 9 45.87 17.37 67.48
C LEU A 9 44.93 18.58 67.46
N LEU A 10 45.39 19.65 68.10
CA LEU A 10 44.88 21.01 67.96
C LEU A 10 45.24 21.51 66.56
N LEU A 11 44.27 21.60 65.65
CA LEU A 11 44.45 22.32 64.40
C LEU A 11 44.13 23.81 64.64
N ASP A 12 45.22 24.53 64.87
CA ASP A 12 45.37 25.98 64.85
C ASP A 12 44.84 26.57 63.53
N GLY A 13 44.09 27.65 63.66
CA GLY A 13 43.30 28.31 62.63
C GLY A 13 44.11 29.21 61.69
N SER A 14 45.24 28.73 61.16
CA SER A 14 45.90 29.46 60.08
C SER A 14 46.63 28.55 59.10
N LYS A 15 46.15 28.56 57.85
CA LYS A 15 46.80 28.05 56.63
C LYS A 15 46.73 26.54 56.40
N LEU A 16 45.62 26.09 55.81
CA LEU A 16 45.67 25.15 54.68
C LEU A 16 44.79 25.68 53.55
N LEU A 17 45.47 26.42 52.68
CA LEU A 17 44.99 26.87 51.39
C LEU A 17 44.91 25.67 50.44
N TYR A 18 43.72 25.32 49.98
CA TYR A 18 43.50 24.87 48.60
C TYR A 18 42.03 25.09 48.25
N ASN A 19 41.72 26.31 47.80
CA ASN A 19 40.51 26.55 47.02
C ASN A 19 40.73 25.94 45.63
N PHE A 20 40.45 24.65 45.48
CA PHE A 20 40.18 24.09 44.17
C PHE A 20 38.69 24.28 43.87
N SER A 21 38.37 25.46 43.35
CA SER A 21 37.10 25.68 42.65
C SER A 21 37.42 25.82 41.17
N VAL A 22 37.59 24.69 40.49
CA VAL A 22 37.37 24.65 39.04
C VAL A 22 35.86 24.72 38.84
N THR A 23 35.33 25.93 38.94
CA THR A 23 34.08 26.24 38.27
C THR A 23 34.46 26.56 36.84
N ASP A 24 34.66 25.52 36.03
CA ASP A 24 34.56 25.67 34.59
C ASP A 24 33.08 25.96 34.32
N THR A 25 32.69 27.23 34.49
CA THR A 25 31.48 27.74 33.86
C THR A 25 31.76 27.68 32.37
N GLN A 26 31.54 26.49 31.79
CA GLN A 26 31.34 26.29 30.37
C GLN A 26 30.30 27.32 29.96
N ASN A 27 30.80 28.44 29.45
CA ASN A 27 30.01 29.51 28.90
C ASN A 27 29.41 28.90 27.63
N HIS A 28 28.27 28.22 27.79
CA HIS A 28 27.42 27.81 26.70
C HIS A 28 26.97 29.10 26.03
N GLN A 29 27.81 29.58 25.10
CA GLN A 29 27.44 30.61 24.16
C GLN A 29 26.19 30.08 23.47
N GLN A 30 25.03 30.56 23.91
CA GLN A 30 23.79 30.38 23.20
C GLN A 30 23.93 31.18 21.93
N ARG A 31 24.54 30.55 20.92
CA ARG A 31 24.59 31.05 19.55
C ARG A 31 23.14 31.00 19.06
N GLY A 32 22.46 32.14 19.14
CA GLY A 32 21.14 32.31 18.54
C GLY A 32 21.25 32.13 17.03
N PHE A 33 20.29 31.42 16.45
CA PHE A 33 20.14 31.32 15.00
C PHE A 33 20.00 32.72 14.40
N THR A 34 20.76 32.99 13.35
CA THR A 34 20.66 34.27 12.65
C THR A 34 19.39 34.31 11.79
N LEU A 35 18.80 35.49 11.58
CA LEU A 35 17.63 35.63 10.68
C LEU A 35 17.95 35.18 9.25
N ILE A 36 19.20 35.38 8.81
CA ILE A 36 19.66 34.93 7.50
C ILE A 36 19.77 33.41 7.40
N GLU A 37 20.14 32.72 8.48
CA GLU A 37 20.24 31.27 8.53
C GLU A 37 18.86 30.62 8.41
N LEU A 38 17.86 31.18 9.08
CA LEU A 38 16.48 30.73 8.91
C LEU A 38 15.94 31.06 7.50
N ALA A 39 16.23 32.24 6.96
CA ALA A 39 15.82 32.65 5.62
C ALA A 39 16.42 31.75 4.52
N LEU A 40 17.69 31.35 4.65
CA LEU A 40 18.34 30.43 3.72
C LEU A 40 17.71 29.03 3.80
N VAL A 41 17.43 28.52 5.01
CA VAL A 41 16.82 27.20 5.21
C VAL A 41 15.44 27.12 4.55
N ILE A 42 14.56 28.11 4.78
CA ILE A 42 13.23 28.11 4.13
C ILE A 42 13.32 28.26 2.61
N THR A 43 14.34 28.97 2.12
CA THR A 43 14.59 29.12 0.68
C THR A 43 15.00 27.78 0.06
N ILE A 44 15.95 27.08 0.68
CA ILE A 44 16.39 25.75 0.23
C ILE A 44 15.25 24.74 0.37
N MET A 45 14.48 24.77 1.45
CA MET A 45 13.30 23.92 1.62
C MET A 45 12.25 24.17 0.52
N GLY A 46 11.97 25.43 0.18
CA GLY A 46 11.07 25.78 -0.91
C GLY A 46 11.54 25.23 -2.26
N LEU A 47 12.84 25.31 -2.54
CA LEU A 47 13.44 24.73 -3.74
C LEU A 47 13.31 23.20 -3.77
N LEU A 48 13.56 22.52 -2.65
CA LEU A 48 13.43 21.06 -2.55
C LEU A 48 11.98 20.59 -2.72
N LEU A 49 11.02 21.27 -2.07
CA LEU A 49 9.60 20.96 -2.19
C LEU A 49 9.09 21.15 -3.62
N SER A 50 9.63 22.14 -4.35
CA SER A 50 9.29 22.35 -5.76
C SER A 50 9.62 21.15 -6.65
N PHE A 51 10.70 20.41 -6.37
CA PHE A 51 11.06 19.20 -7.12
C PHE A 51 10.41 17.92 -6.57
N GLY A 52 10.13 17.87 -5.26
CA GLY A 52 9.63 16.68 -4.59
C GLY A 52 8.26 16.17 -5.09
N LEU A 53 7.39 17.06 -5.56
CA LEU A 53 6.01 16.69 -5.96
C LEU A 53 5.94 15.79 -7.20
N VAL A 54 6.83 15.99 -8.18
CA VAL A 54 6.77 15.25 -9.46
C VAL A 54 7.10 13.78 -9.26
N ALA A 55 8.07 13.46 -8.40
CA ALA A 55 8.47 12.08 -8.12
C ALA A 55 7.38 11.28 -7.38
N TRP A 56 6.60 11.94 -6.52
CA TRP A 56 5.56 11.30 -5.71
C TRP A 56 4.39 10.78 -6.55
N MET A 57 4.00 11.47 -7.62
CA MET A 57 2.85 11.10 -8.44
C MET A 57 3.05 9.75 -9.13
N SER A 58 4.22 9.52 -9.75
CA SER A 58 4.51 8.26 -10.44
C SER A 58 4.55 7.06 -9.49
N MET A 59 5.05 7.25 -8.27
CA MET A 59 5.05 6.19 -7.24
C MET A 59 3.63 5.83 -6.81
N LYS A 60 2.76 6.82 -6.63
CA LYS A 60 1.37 6.61 -6.22
C LYS A 60 0.61 5.76 -7.24
N THR A 61 0.73 6.07 -8.53
CA THR A 61 0.03 5.31 -9.59
C THR A 61 0.48 3.85 -9.63
N SER A 62 1.79 3.58 -9.54
CA SER A 62 2.31 2.21 -9.52
C SER A 62 1.83 1.42 -8.29
N GLN A 63 1.78 2.07 -7.12
CA GLN A 63 1.22 1.45 -5.90
C GLN A 63 -0.26 1.15 -6.04
N GLN A 64 -1.04 2.05 -6.65
CA GLN A 64 -2.46 1.82 -6.91
C GLN A 64 -2.66 0.63 -7.85
N ILE A 65 -1.92 0.56 -8.96
CA ILE A 65 -1.98 -0.58 -9.89
C ILE A 65 -1.64 -1.91 -9.17
N SER A 66 -0.57 -1.93 -8.37
CA SER A 66 -0.20 -3.11 -7.59
C SER A 66 -1.29 -3.50 -6.59
N ALA A 67 -1.93 -2.52 -5.93
CA ALA A 67 -3.00 -2.77 -4.99
C ALA A 67 -4.24 -3.35 -5.68
N VAL A 68 -4.63 -2.85 -6.86
CA VAL A 68 -5.74 -3.41 -7.66
C VAL A 68 -5.50 -4.87 -7.97
N LYS A 69 -4.30 -5.24 -8.41
CA LYS A 69 -3.97 -6.63 -8.75
C LYS A 69 -4.13 -7.57 -7.55
N THR A 70 -3.69 -7.12 -6.38
CA THR A 70 -3.89 -7.84 -5.12
C THR A 70 -5.37 -7.95 -4.78
N THR A 71 -6.14 -6.87 -4.95
CA THR A 71 -7.60 -6.86 -4.76
C THR A 71 -8.29 -7.85 -5.70
N LEU A 72 -8.01 -7.81 -7.01
CA LEU A 72 -8.56 -8.74 -7.99
C LEU A 72 -8.20 -10.20 -7.67
N THR A 73 -6.98 -10.44 -7.18
CA THR A 73 -6.57 -11.76 -6.69
C THR A 73 -7.40 -12.21 -5.49
N SER A 74 -7.54 -11.36 -4.48
CA SER A 74 -8.32 -11.67 -3.28
C SER A 74 -9.79 -11.94 -3.60
N VAL A 75 -10.39 -11.17 -4.51
CA VAL A 75 -11.76 -11.40 -4.99
C VAL A 75 -11.86 -12.71 -5.76
N SER A 76 -10.89 -13.00 -6.63
CA SER A 76 -10.81 -14.27 -7.35
C SER A 76 -10.75 -15.46 -6.39
N ASP A 77 -9.98 -15.35 -5.31
CA ASP A 77 -9.86 -16.39 -4.29
C ASP A 77 -11.18 -16.59 -3.52
N CYS A 78 -11.87 -15.49 -3.19
CA CYS A 78 -13.20 -15.53 -2.57
C CYS A 78 -14.23 -16.30 -3.43
N LEU A 79 -14.22 -16.04 -4.75
CA LEU A 79 -15.08 -16.73 -5.71
C LEU A 79 -14.66 -18.18 -5.93
N SER A 80 -13.36 -18.45 -5.97
CA SER A 80 -12.81 -19.80 -6.12
C SER A 80 -13.17 -20.67 -4.90
N ASN A 81 -13.19 -20.10 -3.70
CA ASN A 81 -13.65 -20.77 -2.50
C ASN A 81 -15.11 -21.22 -2.63
N TYR A 82 -16.00 -20.38 -3.18
CA TYR A 82 -17.38 -20.78 -3.42
C TYR A 82 -17.48 -21.96 -4.40
N VAL A 83 -16.70 -21.95 -5.48
CA VAL A 83 -16.68 -23.03 -6.47
C VAL A 83 -16.21 -24.34 -5.85
N ILE A 84 -15.18 -24.30 -4.98
CA ILE A 84 -14.68 -25.49 -4.29
C ILE A 84 -15.78 -26.16 -3.46
N HIS A 85 -16.68 -25.38 -2.84
CA HIS A 85 -17.75 -25.91 -1.99
C HIS A 85 -19.02 -26.29 -2.76
N SER A 86 -19.39 -25.53 -3.79
CA SER A 86 -20.67 -25.68 -4.49
C SER A 86 -20.56 -26.43 -5.82
N GLY A 87 -19.37 -26.47 -6.44
CA GLY A 87 -19.16 -26.97 -7.81
C GLY A 87 -19.76 -26.07 -8.90
N THR A 88 -20.39 -24.95 -8.53
CA THR A 88 -21.13 -24.07 -9.44
C THR A 88 -20.51 -22.68 -9.50
N ILE A 89 -20.75 -21.97 -10.60
CA ILE A 89 -20.32 -20.58 -10.76
C ILE A 89 -21.05 -19.70 -9.73
N PRO A 90 -20.33 -18.84 -8.99
CA PRO A 90 -20.94 -17.95 -8.02
C PRO A 90 -22.01 -17.05 -8.66
N PRO A 91 -23.22 -16.96 -8.07
CA PRO A 91 -24.22 -16.03 -8.57
C PRO A 91 -23.80 -14.58 -8.25
N GLN A 92 -24.28 -13.61 -9.03
CA GLN A 92 -24.00 -12.18 -8.78
C GLN A 92 -24.30 -11.77 -7.33
N ALA A 93 -25.39 -12.29 -6.76
CA ALA A 93 -25.79 -12.01 -5.38
C ALA A 93 -24.79 -12.51 -4.34
N TYR A 94 -24.08 -13.61 -4.60
CA TYR A 94 -23.03 -14.10 -3.71
C TYR A 94 -21.84 -13.13 -3.71
N PHE A 95 -21.39 -12.71 -4.90
CA PHE A 95 -20.32 -11.73 -5.06
C PHE A 95 -20.62 -10.44 -4.28
N THR A 96 -21.78 -9.83 -4.52
CA THR A 96 -22.17 -8.56 -3.87
C THR A 96 -22.17 -8.65 -2.34
N ARG A 97 -22.45 -9.82 -1.77
CA ARG A 97 -22.57 -10.01 -0.31
C ARG A 97 -21.26 -10.38 0.37
N HIS A 98 -20.36 -11.11 -0.31
CA HIS A 98 -19.21 -11.75 0.34
C HIS A 98 -17.86 -11.32 -0.23
N CYS A 99 -17.80 -10.95 -1.51
CA CYS A 99 -16.54 -10.70 -2.21
C CYS A 99 -16.40 -9.26 -2.75
N ALA A 100 -17.46 -8.46 -2.67
CA ALA A 100 -17.44 -7.09 -3.17
C ALA A 100 -16.51 -6.20 -2.35
N VAL A 101 -15.59 -5.54 -3.05
CA VAL A 101 -14.58 -4.63 -2.51
C VAL A 101 -14.40 -3.45 -3.47
N LEU A 102 -13.85 -2.36 -2.95
CA LEU A 102 -13.50 -1.18 -3.73
C LEU A 102 -12.04 -1.26 -4.19
N ASP A 103 -11.76 -0.70 -5.36
CA ASP A 103 -10.41 -0.46 -5.85
C ASP A 103 -9.76 0.77 -5.17
N PRO A 104 -8.47 1.04 -5.39
CA PRO A 104 -7.75 2.18 -4.81
C PRO A 104 -8.25 3.57 -5.25
N TRP A 105 -9.11 3.65 -6.26
CA TRP A 105 -9.76 4.87 -6.71
C TRP A 105 -11.18 5.01 -6.15
N GLY A 106 -11.67 4.00 -5.42
CA GLY A 106 -12.96 3.99 -4.76
C GLY A 106 -14.09 3.39 -5.60
N ASN A 107 -13.78 2.79 -6.75
CA ASN A 107 -14.76 2.16 -7.62
C ASN A 107 -14.99 0.71 -7.21
N SER A 108 -16.21 0.21 -7.37
CA SER A 108 -16.53 -1.19 -7.11
C SER A 108 -15.94 -2.10 -8.19
N ILE A 109 -15.36 -3.23 -7.78
CA ILE A 109 -14.97 -4.28 -8.74
C ILE A 109 -16.21 -4.81 -9.46
N ILE A 110 -16.14 -4.87 -10.79
CA ILE A 110 -17.16 -5.49 -11.62
C ILE A 110 -16.91 -6.98 -11.69
N TYR A 111 -17.94 -7.74 -11.38
CA TYR A 111 -17.98 -9.19 -11.55
C TYR A 111 -18.95 -9.54 -12.66
N TYR A 112 -18.49 -10.34 -13.61
CA TYR A 112 -19.31 -10.92 -14.66
C TYR A 112 -19.07 -12.40 -14.76
N ASN A 113 -20.15 -13.16 -14.89
CA ASN A 113 -20.08 -14.61 -15.01
C ASN A 113 -20.71 -15.10 -16.31
N THR A 114 -20.34 -16.32 -16.69
CA THR A 114 -20.81 -16.93 -17.94
C THR A 114 -22.17 -17.62 -17.81
N GLY A 115 -22.62 -17.87 -16.58
CA GLY A 115 -23.96 -18.33 -16.23
C GLY A 115 -24.11 -18.58 -14.71
N ASP A 116 -25.06 -17.89 -14.08
CA ASP A 116 -25.35 -18.03 -12.64
C ASP A 116 -25.67 -19.49 -12.27
N ASN A 117 -25.03 -19.98 -11.19
CA ASN A 117 -25.24 -21.32 -10.62
C ASN A 117 -25.09 -22.49 -11.62
N GLN A 118 -24.43 -22.26 -12.76
CA GLN A 118 -24.10 -23.32 -13.70
C GLN A 118 -22.91 -24.12 -13.16
N GLU A 119 -22.90 -25.43 -13.38
CA GLU A 119 -21.71 -26.23 -13.06
C GLU A 119 -20.50 -25.68 -13.79
N VAL A 120 -19.39 -25.46 -13.08
CA VAL A 120 -18.16 -24.95 -13.69
C VAL A 120 -17.66 -25.88 -14.79
N SER A 121 -17.90 -27.19 -14.64
CA SER A 121 -17.61 -28.22 -15.64
C SER A 121 -18.47 -28.12 -16.91
N ALA A 122 -19.69 -27.58 -16.80
CA ALA A 122 -20.67 -27.44 -17.87
C ALA A 122 -20.65 -26.08 -18.56
N VAL A 123 -19.77 -25.15 -18.13
CA VAL A 123 -19.49 -23.88 -18.83
C VAL A 123 -19.05 -24.21 -20.24
N THR A 124 -20.00 -24.13 -21.16
CA THR A 124 -19.80 -24.52 -22.54
C THR A 124 -19.20 -23.31 -23.25
N THR A 125 -17.88 -23.37 -23.47
CA THR A 125 -17.13 -22.63 -24.49
C THR A 125 -17.52 -21.17 -24.68
N LYS A 126 -17.55 -20.36 -23.61
CA LYS A 126 -17.51 -18.91 -23.77
C LYS A 126 -16.05 -18.48 -23.83
N THR A 127 -15.57 -18.31 -25.05
CA THR A 127 -14.29 -17.63 -25.30
C THR A 127 -14.51 -16.16 -25.06
N LEU A 128 -13.79 -15.64 -24.08
CA LEU A 128 -13.76 -14.21 -23.80
C LEU A 128 -12.50 -13.66 -24.45
N ARG A 129 -12.61 -12.60 -25.23
CA ARG A 129 -11.45 -12.00 -25.88
C ARG A 129 -11.27 -10.57 -25.47
N ASP A 130 -10.02 -10.25 -25.19
CA ASP A 130 -9.52 -8.93 -24.86
C ASP A 130 -8.45 -8.50 -25.88
N GLU A 131 -7.69 -7.48 -25.52
CA GLU A 131 -6.52 -6.97 -26.25
C GLU A 131 -5.30 -7.91 -26.27
N THR A 132 -5.21 -8.86 -25.33
CA THR A 132 -4.12 -9.85 -25.27
C THR A 132 -4.43 -11.12 -26.06
N GLY A 133 -5.70 -11.39 -26.36
CA GLY A 133 -6.13 -12.46 -27.25
C GLY A 133 -7.44 -13.13 -26.83
N ASP A 134 -7.69 -14.30 -27.41
CA ASP A 134 -8.81 -15.17 -27.04
C ASP A 134 -8.48 -15.98 -25.77
N HIS A 135 -9.33 -15.90 -24.76
CA HIS A 135 -9.29 -16.66 -23.51
C HIS A 135 -10.42 -17.71 -23.50
N PRO A 136 -10.18 -18.92 -24.05
CA PRO A 136 -11.17 -19.99 -24.03
C PRO A 136 -11.47 -20.46 -22.60
N ASP A 137 -12.64 -21.08 -22.42
CA ASP A 137 -13.05 -21.72 -21.18
C ASP A 137 -13.08 -20.78 -19.95
N THR A 138 -13.36 -19.49 -20.13
CA THR A 138 -13.43 -18.55 -19.01
C THR A 138 -14.75 -18.71 -18.25
N ALA A 139 -14.69 -18.96 -16.93
CA ALA A 139 -15.86 -19.13 -16.09
C ALA A 139 -16.44 -17.77 -15.64
N TRP A 140 -15.57 -16.83 -15.27
CA TRP A 140 -15.93 -15.45 -14.91
C TRP A 140 -14.78 -14.47 -15.14
N ILE A 141 -15.12 -13.17 -15.17
CA ILE A 141 -14.21 -12.03 -15.26
C ILE A 141 -14.41 -11.12 -14.06
N LEU A 142 -13.29 -10.56 -13.59
CA LEU A 142 -13.23 -9.42 -12.68
C LEU A 142 -12.58 -8.23 -13.37
N ALA A 143 -13.15 -7.04 -13.21
CA ALA A 143 -12.61 -5.81 -13.79
C ALA A 143 -12.64 -4.65 -12.80
N SER A 144 -11.59 -3.83 -12.84
CA SER A 144 -11.47 -2.55 -12.14
C SER A 144 -11.49 -1.45 -13.20
N GLY A 145 -12.36 -0.45 -13.02
CA GLY A 145 -12.48 0.66 -13.97
C GLY A 145 -11.38 1.70 -13.82
N GLY A 146 -10.25 1.36 -13.20
CA GLY A 146 -9.14 2.28 -13.05
C GLY A 146 -9.46 3.62 -12.37
N PRO A 147 -8.57 4.63 -12.57
CA PRO A 147 -8.80 6.02 -12.21
C PRO A 147 -10.06 6.66 -12.81
N ASP A 148 -10.49 6.26 -14.01
CA ASP A 148 -11.61 6.88 -14.71
C ASP A 148 -12.99 6.31 -14.30
N GLY A 149 -13.00 5.17 -13.61
CA GLY A 149 -14.17 4.46 -13.12
C GLY A 149 -15.05 3.88 -14.22
N THR A 150 -14.61 3.86 -15.48
CA THR A 150 -15.46 3.62 -16.64
C THR A 150 -15.06 2.33 -17.35
N ILE A 151 -15.86 1.28 -17.14
CA ILE A 151 -15.67 0.02 -17.86
C ILE A 151 -16.65 -0.05 -19.04
N THR A 152 -16.12 -0.23 -20.26
CA THR A 152 -16.94 -0.42 -21.46
C THR A 152 -17.12 -1.92 -21.75
N ILE A 153 -18.31 -2.46 -21.49
CA ILE A 153 -18.65 -3.86 -21.77
C ILE A 153 -19.40 -3.92 -23.11
N SER A 154 -18.77 -4.44 -24.17
CA SER A 154 -19.42 -4.62 -25.48
C SER A 154 -20.17 -5.96 -25.53
N SER A 155 -21.49 -5.92 -25.35
CA SER A 155 -22.33 -7.12 -25.27
C SER A 155 -22.66 -7.77 -26.63
N THR A 156 -22.20 -7.21 -27.76
CA THR A 156 -22.57 -7.67 -29.11
C THR A 156 -21.73 -8.81 -29.65
N THR A 157 -20.62 -9.11 -28.99
CA THR A 157 -19.75 -10.25 -29.26
C THR A 157 -19.27 -10.74 -27.91
N THR A 158 -18.88 -12.00 -27.76
CA THR A 158 -18.26 -12.53 -26.54
C THR A 158 -16.86 -11.92 -26.28
N LEU A 159 -16.64 -10.67 -26.69
CA LEU A 159 -15.43 -9.89 -26.55
C LEU A 159 -15.61 -9.00 -25.33
N TRP A 160 -14.80 -9.22 -24.31
CA TRP A 160 -14.67 -8.32 -23.16
C TRP A 160 -13.46 -7.45 -23.43
N ASP A 161 -13.73 -6.24 -23.88
CA ASP A 161 -12.70 -5.31 -24.29
C ASP A 161 -12.39 -4.36 -23.12
N CYS A 162 -11.32 -4.64 -22.36
CA CYS A 162 -10.77 -3.72 -21.35
C CYS A 162 -9.99 -2.58 -22.04
N SER A 163 -10.63 -1.98 -23.05
CA SER A 163 -10.03 -1.02 -23.97
C SER A 163 -9.91 0.39 -23.42
N GLY A 164 -10.39 0.65 -22.19
CA GLY A 164 -10.34 1.98 -21.54
C GLY A 164 -8.94 2.54 -21.31
N GLY A 165 -7.89 1.71 -21.43
CA GLY A 165 -6.49 2.15 -21.38
C GLY A 165 -5.89 2.14 -19.97
N ASP A 166 -6.70 2.29 -18.93
CA ASP A 166 -6.33 2.18 -17.51
C ASP A 166 -7.12 1.09 -16.74
N ASP A 167 -8.02 0.39 -17.42
CA ASP A 167 -8.75 -0.76 -16.89
C ASP A 167 -7.81 -1.92 -16.52
N LEU A 168 -8.07 -2.56 -15.37
CA LEU A 168 -7.40 -3.82 -15.00
C LEU A 168 -8.40 -4.96 -14.96
N CYS A 169 -8.10 -6.02 -15.70
CA CYS A 169 -8.99 -7.16 -15.86
C CYS A 169 -8.30 -8.48 -15.51
N ARG A 170 -9.08 -9.40 -14.93
CA ARG A 170 -8.64 -10.73 -14.54
C ARG A 170 -9.69 -11.76 -14.97
N ALA A 171 -9.30 -12.68 -15.82
CA ALA A 171 -10.12 -13.81 -16.26
C ALA A 171 -9.74 -15.09 -15.49
N THR A 172 -10.74 -15.90 -15.12
CA THR A 172 -10.51 -17.21 -14.51
C THR A 172 -11.06 -18.31 -15.42
N SER A 173 -10.18 -19.22 -15.85
CA SER A 173 -10.55 -20.37 -16.68
C SER A 173 -11.18 -21.51 -15.87
N LYS A 174 -11.75 -22.48 -16.59
CA LYS A 174 -12.33 -23.74 -16.10
C LYS A 174 -11.31 -24.58 -15.31
N SER A 175 -10.06 -24.61 -15.76
CA SER A 175 -8.91 -24.91 -14.91
C SER A 175 -8.57 -23.61 -14.18
N ILE A 176 -8.34 -23.62 -12.86
CA ILE A 176 -7.94 -22.45 -12.06
C ILE A 176 -6.57 -21.93 -12.53
N LEU A 177 -6.52 -21.41 -13.74
CA LEU A 177 -5.44 -20.69 -14.36
C LEU A 177 -5.97 -19.28 -14.50
N ILE A 178 -5.23 -18.38 -13.88
CA ILE A 178 -5.58 -17.00 -13.73
C ILE A 178 -4.75 -16.23 -14.74
N TYR A 179 -5.41 -15.48 -15.60
CA TYR A 179 -4.76 -14.57 -16.52
C TYR A 179 -4.93 -13.15 -15.98
N GLU A 180 -3.81 -12.49 -15.71
CA GLU A 180 -3.76 -11.07 -15.36
C GLU A 180 -3.43 -10.28 -16.62
N ILE A 181 -4.35 -9.44 -17.04
CA ILE A 181 -4.21 -8.63 -18.24
C ILE A 181 -3.72 -7.25 -17.79
N ASN A 182 -2.49 -6.95 -18.18
CA ASN A 182 -1.88 -5.65 -17.96
C ASN A 182 -1.65 -4.99 -19.31
N LYS A 183 -2.04 -3.74 -19.43
CA LYS A 183 -1.57 -2.84 -20.49
C LYS A 183 -0.24 -2.22 -20.09
#